data_AF-A0A2M6X768-F1
#
_entry.id   AF-A0A2M6X768-F1
#
_cell.length_a   1.000
_cell.length_b   1.000
_cell.length_c   1.000
_cell.angle_alpha   90.00
_cell.angle_beta   90.00
_cell.angle_gamma   90.00
#
_symmetry.space_group_name_H-M   'P 1'
#
loop_
_entity.id
_entity.type
_entity.pdbx_description
1 polymer ?
#
loop_
_entity_poly.entity_id
_entity_poly.type
_entity_poly.pdbx_seq_one_letter_code
_entity_poly.pdbx_strand_id
1 'polypeptide(L)'
;MGNGSGNWPGGDLGIWEESVDGEACASAQLTAQMRGVISYIDMAQFIGAGMSCTANKNSLTLPGVGESLDLASALAGLVTIDSTAVTITTATLARAANDSSGNPVYISTLEGTAGSNSYFIRIKHVPTAADDSTNKGKISVKITTGSATDGVSLDYEKTSATAARMLLRKINFSSTGQDPFASATDFTVDYAKSWNNNADHFLAEINPADYTGKYSYAWQAGTGDSHTRVFNATVATASGATTGTAFFGFGPTVQTGAGAISGMICAWTGPDSNHTPVSKVQRQDIVLTAGKFAVSGTSKTVFDPVADCEAAGAMSMNWNSGASTRAASSTTENLELLTAVSAVFGSQPTAPANVDL
;
A
#
# COMPACT_ATOMS: atom_id res chain seq x y z
N MET A 1 -7.31 -40.16 14.35
CA MET A 1 -6.85 -38.84 13.87
C MET A 1 -6.50 -39.03 12.42
N GLY A 2 -7.27 -38.43 11.50
CA GLY A 2 -7.14 -38.69 10.06
C GLY A 2 -5.94 -37.98 9.47
N ASN A 3 -5.17 -38.69 8.63
CA ASN A 3 -4.19 -38.09 7.72
C ASN A 3 -4.94 -37.13 6.78
N GLY A 4 -4.90 -35.83 7.08
CA GLY A 4 -5.41 -34.78 6.19
C GLY A 4 -4.29 -34.25 5.33
N SER A 5 -4.29 -34.57 4.03
CA SER A 5 -3.51 -33.84 3.02
C SER A 5 -4.35 -32.68 2.51
N GLY A 6 -3.83 -31.45 2.58
CA GLY A 6 -4.47 -30.25 2.07
C GLY A 6 -3.47 -29.33 1.36
N ASN A 7 -3.98 -28.55 0.41
CA ASN A 7 -3.22 -27.47 -0.24
C ASN A 7 -3.61 -26.15 0.42
N TRP A 8 -2.63 -25.31 0.73
CA TRP A 8 -2.90 -23.93 1.11
C TRP A 8 -3.27 -23.09 -0.11
N PRO A 9 -4.21 -22.14 0.00
CA PRO A 9 -4.33 -21.07 -0.99
C PRO A 9 -3.06 -20.22 -0.98
N GLY A 10 -2.57 -19.90 -2.18
CA GLY A 10 -1.44 -19.02 -2.33
C GLY A 10 -1.75 -17.61 -1.83
N GLY A 11 -0.84 -17.00 -1.06
CA GLY A 11 -0.92 -15.59 -0.67
C GLY A 11 -1.46 -15.30 0.74
N ASP A 12 -1.99 -16.30 1.45
CA ASP A 12 -2.69 -16.09 2.73
C ASP A 12 -1.85 -16.35 4.00
N LEU A 13 -0.59 -16.76 3.87
CA LEU A 13 0.21 -17.34 4.97
C LEU A 13 1.39 -16.49 5.46
N GLY A 14 1.50 -15.25 5.00
CA GLY A 14 2.52 -14.33 5.52
C GLY A 14 3.95 -14.77 5.23
N ILE A 15 4.72 -15.02 6.31
CA ILE A 15 6.14 -15.33 6.29
C ILE A 15 6.32 -16.86 6.33
N TRP A 16 6.46 -17.49 5.17
CA TRP A 16 6.48 -18.96 5.07
C TRP A 16 7.89 -19.56 5.06
N GLU A 17 8.79 -18.89 4.34
CA GLU A 17 10.20 -19.25 4.25
C GLU A 17 11.03 -18.23 5.05
N GLU A 18 12.26 -18.59 5.41
CA GLU A 18 13.14 -17.63 6.08
C GLU A 18 13.56 -16.51 5.13
N SER A 19 13.81 -16.84 3.86
CA SER A 19 14.21 -15.88 2.82
C SER A 19 13.72 -16.29 1.44
N VAL A 20 13.49 -15.30 0.57
CA VAL A 20 13.24 -15.45 -0.87
C VAL A 20 14.34 -14.70 -1.62
N ASP A 21 15.12 -15.39 -2.46
CA ASP A 21 16.22 -14.80 -3.24
C ASP A 21 17.22 -13.94 -2.42
N GLY A 22 17.53 -14.40 -1.20
CA GLY A 22 18.44 -13.72 -0.26
C GLY A 22 17.84 -12.53 0.49
N GLU A 23 16.55 -12.23 0.29
CA GLU A 23 15.78 -11.24 1.04
C GLU A 23 14.92 -11.94 2.10
N ALA A 24 14.82 -11.38 3.31
CA ALA A 24 13.92 -11.86 4.33
C ALA A 24 12.50 -11.93 3.78
N CYS A 25 11.80 -13.04 4.02
CA CYS A 25 10.50 -13.30 3.40
C CYS A 25 9.48 -12.18 3.69
N ALA A 26 9.45 -11.64 4.91
CA ALA A 26 8.59 -10.49 5.23
C ALA A 26 8.84 -9.27 4.33
N SER A 27 10.11 -8.95 4.09
CA SER A 27 10.53 -7.83 3.23
C SER A 27 10.23 -8.12 1.76
N ALA A 28 10.51 -9.34 1.29
CA ALA A 28 10.24 -9.75 -0.08
C ALA A 28 8.73 -9.71 -0.40
N GLN A 29 7.89 -10.22 0.51
CA GLN A 29 6.43 -10.17 0.36
C GLN A 29 5.91 -8.73 0.38
N LEU A 30 6.37 -7.90 1.32
CA LEU A 30 6.00 -6.48 1.36
C LEU A 30 6.39 -5.77 0.05
N THR A 31 7.63 -5.96 -0.43
CA THR A 31 8.10 -5.37 -1.69
C THR A 31 7.26 -5.83 -2.88
N ALA A 32 6.94 -7.12 -2.97
CA ALA A 32 6.14 -7.67 -4.06
C ALA A 32 4.72 -7.06 -4.09
N GLN A 33 4.07 -6.96 -2.93
CA GLN A 33 2.74 -6.38 -2.81
C GLN A 33 2.75 -4.87 -3.08
N MET A 34 3.72 -4.15 -2.51
CA MET A 34 3.83 -2.70 -2.66
C MET A 34 4.16 -2.26 -4.09
N ARG A 35 4.93 -3.06 -4.84
CA ARG A 35 5.24 -2.77 -6.27
C ARG A 35 3.97 -2.63 -7.12
N GLY A 36 2.97 -3.48 -6.89
CA GLY A 36 1.71 -3.42 -7.62
C GLY A 36 0.90 -2.17 -7.30
N VAL A 37 0.97 -1.69 -6.04
CA VAL A 37 0.13 -0.60 -5.55
C VAL A 37 0.78 0.77 -5.77
N ILE A 38 2.09 0.90 -5.60
CA ILE A 38 2.84 2.16 -5.77
C ILE A 38 2.93 2.57 -7.25
N SER A 39 2.92 1.64 -8.19
CA SER A 39 3.01 1.94 -9.63
C SER A 39 1.98 2.97 -10.11
N TYR A 40 0.76 2.94 -9.56
CA TYR A 40 -0.30 3.92 -9.84
C TYR A 40 0.08 5.33 -9.38
N ILE A 41 0.73 5.43 -8.23
CA ILE A 41 1.19 6.70 -7.66
C ILE A 41 2.40 7.22 -8.43
N ASP A 42 3.38 6.37 -8.74
CA ASP A 42 4.54 6.75 -9.54
C ASP A 42 4.09 7.31 -10.90
N MET A 43 3.18 6.61 -11.58
CA MET A 43 2.55 7.09 -12.81
C MET A 43 1.95 8.49 -12.62
N ALA A 44 1.12 8.69 -11.59
CA ALA A 44 0.50 9.97 -11.32
C ALA A 44 1.52 11.08 -11.04
N GLN A 45 2.55 10.81 -10.24
CA GLN A 45 3.60 11.77 -9.93
C GLN A 45 4.41 12.16 -11.17
N PHE A 46 4.82 11.19 -11.99
CA PHE A 46 5.53 11.48 -13.24
C PHE A 46 4.69 12.29 -14.21
N ILE A 47 3.39 11.99 -14.32
CA ILE A 47 2.46 12.76 -15.14
C ILE A 47 2.33 14.19 -14.59
N GLY A 48 2.11 14.37 -13.28
CA GLY A 48 2.01 15.70 -12.66
C GLY A 48 3.29 16.53 -12.80
N ALA A 49 4.46 15.89 -12.66
CA ALA A 49 5.75 16.52 -12.93
C ALA A 49 5.90 16.88 -14.42
N GLY A 50 5.46 16.02 -15.33
CA GLY A 50 5.43 16.27 -16.78
C GLY A 50 4.54 17.45 -17.16
N MET A 51 3.37 17.59 -16.53
CA MET A 51 2.49 18.76 -16.68
C MET A 51 3.21 20.04 -16.29
N SER A 52 3.85 20.05 -15.12
CA SER A 52 4.59 21.20 -14.59
C SER A 52 5.80 21.56 -15.47
N CYS A 53 6.56 20.55 -15.92
CA CYS A 53 7.69 20.72 -16.84
C CYS A 53 7.24 21.30 -18.19
N THR A 54 6.14 20.81 -18.74
CA THR A 54 5.57 21.29 -20.01
C THR A 54 5.12 22.74 -19.89
N ALA A 55 4.45 23.09 -18.79
CA ALA A 55 4.08 24.48 -18.51
C ALA A 55 5.31 25.40 -18.45
N ASN A 56 6.35 24.99 -17.72
CA ASN A 56 7.60 25.75 -17.61
C ASN A 56 8.33 25.90 -18.96
N LYS A 57 8.44 24.82 -19.74
CA LYS A 57 9.06 24.84 -21.08
C LYS A 57 8.33 25.80 -22.04
N ASN A 58 7.02 25.91 -21.91
CA ASN A 58 6.20 26.82 -22.69
C ASN A 58 6.10 28.23 -22.08
N SER A 59 6.88 28.52 -21.02
CA SER A 59 6.87 29.81 -20.31
C SER A 59 5.49 30.23 -19.80
N LEU A 60 4.65 29.24 -19.45
CA LEU A 60 3.34 29.48 -18.88
C LEU A 60 3.49 29.82 -17.40
N THR A 61 2.79 30.86 -16.95
CA THR A 61 2.79 31.25 -15.54
C THR A 61 1.83 30.36 -14.74
N LEU A 62 2.10 30.23 -13.44
CA LEU A 62 1.17 29.54 -12.55
C LEU A 62 -0.17 30.30 -12.53
N PRO A 63 -1.31 29.58 -12.50
CA PRO A 63 -2.63 30.22 -12.46
C PRO A 63 -2.82 31.07 -11.19
N GLY A 64 -3.57 32.16 -11.33
CA GLY A 64 -4.05 32.97 -10.21
C GLY A 64 -5.14 32.24 -9.39
N VAL A 65 -5.51 32.79 -8.23
CA VAL A 65 -6.55 32.20 -7.38
C VAL A 65 -7.89 32.19 -8.10
N GLY A 66 -8.49 31.00 -8.21
CA GLY A 66 -9.74 30.76 -8.95
C GLY A 66 -9.53 30.50 -10.44
N GLU A 67 -8.30 30.55 -10.93
CA GLU A 67 -7.97 30.33 -12.34
C GLU A 67 -7.45 28.90 -12.58
N SER A 68 -7.50 28.50 -13.85
CA SER A 68 -6.95 27.23 -14.33
C SER A 68 -6.21 27.44 -15.64
N LEU A 69 -5.08 26.75 -15.76
CA LEU A 69 -4.31 26.62 -16.99
C LEU A 69 -4.72 25.32 -17.68
N ASP A 70 -5.07 25.39 -18.97
CA ASP A 70 -5.27 24.21 -19.82
C ASP A 70 -3.94 23.82 -20.49
N LEU A 71 -3.54 22.57 -20.28
CA LEU A 71 -2.32 21.96 -20.77
C LEU A 71 -2.60 20.82 -21.76
N ALA A 72 -3.86 20.53 -22.10
CA ALA A 72 -4.22 19.37 -22.92
C ALA A 72 -3.52 19.38 -24.29
N SER A 73 -3.56 20.52 -24.99
CA SER A 73 -2.87 20.66 -26.27
C SER A 73 -1.34 20.61 -26.15
N ALA A 74 -0.79 21.15 -25.06
CA ALA A 74 0.65 21.17 -24.83
C ALA A 74 1.23 19.78 -24.49
N LEU A 75 0.42 18.90 -23.89
CA LEU A 75 0.80 17.55 -23.50
C LEU A 75 0.47 16.48 -24.57
N ALA A 76 -0.27 16.85 -25.62
CA ALA A 76 -0.66 15.94 -26.68
C ALA A 76 0.57 15.26 -27.30
N GLY A 77 0.59 13.92 -27.27
CA GLY A 77 1.69 13.11 -27.81
C GLY A 77 2.95 13.05 -26.93
N LEU A 78 2.98 13.71 -25.77
CA LEU A 78 4.10 13.66 -24.83
C LEU A 78 3.94 12.59 -23.74
N VAL A 79 2.69 12.20 -23.44
CA VAL A 79 2.38 11.23 -22.39
C VAL A 79 2.16 9.86 -22.99
N THR A 80 2.93 8.88 -22.53
CA THR A 80 2.74 7.46 -22.82
C THR A 80 2.56 6.68 -21.53
N ILE A 81 1.67 5.69 -21.56
CA ILE A 81 1.46 4.72 -20.49
C ILE A 81 1.65 3.34 -21.12
N ASP A 82 2.56 2.54 -20.59
CA ASP A 82 2.94 1.23 -21.16
C ASP A 82 3.25 1.28 -22.67
N SER A 83 4.05 2.29 -23.07
CA SER A 83 4.39 2.58 -24.47
C SER A 83 3.20 2.93 -25.38
N THR A 84 2.01 3.11 -24.83
CA THR A 84 0.82 3.53 -25.56
C THR A 84 0.60 5.02 -25.34
N ALA A 85 0.46 5.79 -26.43
CA ALA A 85 0.18 7.22 -26.34
C ALA A 85 -1.17 7.47 -25.67
N VAL A 86 -1.19 8.42 -24.73
CA VAL A 86 -2.43 8.85 -24.07
C VAL A 86 -3.13 9.87 -24.96
N THR A 87 -4.38 9.61 -25.30
CA THR A 87 -5.30 10.59 -25.85
C THR A 87 -5.88 11.40 -24.70
N ILE A 88 -5.35 12.61 -24.51
CA ILE A 88 -5.71 13.50 -23.41
C ILE A 88 -7.02 14.21 -23.75
N THR A 89 -8.02 14.08 -22.87
CA THR A 89 -9.29 14.81 -22.94
C THR A 89 -9.29 16.02 -22.02
N THR A 90 -8.63 15.89 -20.86
CA THR A 90 -8.49 16.96 -19.87
C THR A 90 -7.04 16.97 -19.38
N ALA A 91 -6.40 18.13 -19.34
CA ALA A 91 -5.18 18.30 -18.56
C ALA A 91 -5.14 19.73 -18.03
N THR A 92 -5.38 19.91 -16.73
CA THR A 92 -5.47 21.23 -16.12
C THR A 92 -4.55 21.36 -14.92
N LEU A 93 -4.01 22.56 -14.73
CA LEU A 93 -3.38 22.99 -13.48
C LEU A 93 -4.19 24.18 -12.96
N ALA A 94 -4.86 24.01 -11.84
CA ALA A 94 -5.71 25.03 -11.22
C ALA A 94 -5.11 25.52 -9.90
N ARG A 95 -5.42 26.76 -9.55
CA ARG A 95 -5.08 27.35 -8.23
C ARG A 95 -6.37 27.69 -7.50
N ALA A 96 -6.67 26.90 -6.46
CA ALA A 96 -7.83 27.12 -5.60
C ALA A 96 -7.54 28.22 -4.56
N ALA A 97 -8.57 28.57 -3.78
CA ALA A 97 -8.41 29.38 -2.59
C ALA A 97 -7.38 28.74 -1.64
N ASN A 98 -6.69 29.58 -0.87
CA ASN A 98 -5.74 29.09 0.11
C ASN A 98 -6.44 28.20 1.15
N ASP A 99 -5.68 27.26 1.73
CA ASP A 99 -6.20 26.44 2.84
C ASP A 99 -6.46 27.30 4.09
N SER A 100 -7.04 26.69 5.13
CA SER A 100 -7.35 27.38 6.39
C SER A 100 -6.12 27.96 7.09
N SER A 101 -4.91 27.53 6.72
CA SER A 101 -3.64 28.04 7.25
C SER A 101 -3.01 29.09 6.33
N GLY A 102 -3.71 29.51 5.26
CA GLY A 102 -3.23 30.50 4.30
C GLY A 102 -2.29 29.95 3.22
N ASN A 103 -2.09 28.63 3.14
CA ASN A 103 -1.19 28.01 2.17
C ASN A 103 -1.83 27.93 0.77
N PRO A 104 -1.06 28.09 -0.31
CA PRO A 104 -1.56 27.94 -1.67
C PRO A 104 -2.02 26.51 -1.95
N VAL A 105 -3.12 26.35 -2.70
CA VAL A 105 -3.67 25.03 -3.06
C VAL A 105 -3.65 24.86 -4.57
N TYR A 106 -2.83 23.93 -5.05
CA TYR A 106 -2.74 23.59 -6.47
C TYR A 106 -3.43 22.27 -6.75
N ILE A 107 -4.15 22.20 -7.86
CA ILE A 107 -4.90 21.02 -8.28
C ILE A 107 -4.57 20.72 -9.73
N SER A 108 -3.89 19.60 -9.97
CA SER A 108 -3.66 19.07 -11.31
C SER A 108 -4.66 17.98 -11.61
N THR A 109 -5.30 18.04 -12.79
CA THR A 109 -6.20 16.98 -13.26
C THR A 109 -5.76 16.51 -14.63
N LEU A 110 -5.69 15.21 -14.84
CA LEU A 110 -5.53 14.61 -16.15
C LEU A 110 -6.59 13.53 -16.36
N GLU A 111 -7.25 13.59 -17.52
CA GLU A 111 -8.14 12.56 -18.01
C GLU A 111 -7.76 12.21 -19.44
N GLY A 112 -7.85 10.92 -19.76
CA GLY A 112 -7.57 10.46 -21.11
C GLY A 112 -7.69 8.95 -21.25
N THR A 113 -7.39 8.48 -22.46
CA THR A 113 -7.42 7.06 -22.79
C THR A 113 -6.09 6.61 -23.37
N ALA A 114 -5.66 5.39 -23.05
CA ALA A 114 -4.54 4.73 -23.70
C ALA A 114 -4.97 3.31 -24.06
N GLY A 115 -5.08 3.03 -25.36
CA GLY A 115 -5.70 1.79 -25.83
C GLY A 115 -7.16 1.69 -25.39
N SER A 116 -7.52 0.60 -24.71
CA SER A 116 -8.85 0.36 -24.14
C SER A 116 -9.03 0.89 -22.72
N ASN A 117 -7.99 1.48 -22.12
CA ASN A 117 -8.01 1.91 -20.73
C ASN A 117 -8.35 3.40 -20.65
N SER A 118 -9.18 3.77 -19.68
CA SER A 118 -9.38 5.17 -19.30
C SER A 118 -8.67 5.47 -17.99
N TYR A 119 -8.14 6.69 -17.91
CA TYR A 119 -7.35 7.18 -16.78
C TYR A 119 -7.96 8.48 -16.29
N PHE A 120 -8.10 8.58 -14.98
CA PHE A 120 -8.37 9.80 -14.25
C PHE A 120 -7.30 9.94 -13.18
N ILE A 121 -6.59 11.06 -13.19
CA ILE A 121 -5.55 11.40 -12.23
C ILE A 121 -5.85 12.78 -11.69
N ARG A 122 -5.93 12.91 -10.37
CA ARG A 122 -6.11 14.18 -9.68
C ARG A 122 -5.05 14.30 -8.59
N ILE A 123 -4.32 15.41 -8.60
CA ILE A 123 -3.26 15.69 -7.63
C ILE A 123 -3.58 17.02 -6.97
N LYS A 124 -3.90 16.97 -5.68
CA LYS A 124 -3.94 18.15 -4.83
C LYS A 124 -2.61 18.29 -4.12
N HIS A 125 -2.00 19.47 -4.23
CA HIS A 125 -0.71 19.77 -3.64
C HIS A 125 -0.75 21.11 -2.91
N VAL A 126 -0.30 21.12 -1.66
CA VAL A 126 -0.32 22.28 -0.77
C VAL A 126 1.09 22.45 -0.19
N PRO A 127 1.93 23.29 -0.80
CA PRO A 127 3.18 23.73 -0.19
C PRO A 127 2.90 24.41 1.14
N THR A 128 3.58 23.99 2.20
CA THR A 128 3.51 24.63 3.52
C THR A 128 4.75 25.47 3.83
N ALA A 129 5.77 25.38 2.97
CA ALA A 129 6.90 26.31 2.88
C ALA A 129 6.93 26.94 1.48
N ALA A 130 7.47 28.15 1.38
CA ALA A 130 7.53 28.90 0.12
C ALA A 130 8.39 28.22 -0.96
N ASP A 131 9.35 27.41 -0.55
CA ASP A 131 10.25 26.62 -1.40
C ASP A 131 9.78 25.17 -1.60
N ASP A 132 8.58 24.83 -1.11
CA ASP A 132 8.02 23.48 -1.13
C ASP A 132 8.87 22.42 -0.39
N SER A 133 9.78 22.86 0.50
CA SER A 133 10.58 21.94 1.32
C SER A 133 9.71 21.12 2.28
N THR A 134 8.57 21.67 2.68
CA THR A 134 7.48 21.01 3.41
C THR A 134 6.17 21.17 2.65
N ASN A 135 5.36 20.12 2.65
CA ASN A 135 4.10 20.09 1.92
C ASN A 135 3.17 18.99 2.39
N LYS A 136 1.94 19.03 1.89
CA LYS A 136 0.95 17.99 2.06
C LYS A 136 0.07 17.92 0.82
N GLY A 137 -0.62 16.81 0.64
CA GLY A 137 -1.52 16.69 -0.49
C GLY A 137 -2.19 15.33 -0.59
N LYS A 138 -2.84 15.15 -1.74
CA LYS A 138 -3.51 13.92 -2.11
C LYS A 138 -3.29 13.61 -3.58
N ILE A 139 -3.06 12.34 -3.89
CA ILE A 139 -3.05 11.82 -5.26
C ILE A 139 -4.18 10.81 -5.36
N SER A 140 -5.08 11.02 -6.31
CA SER A 140 -6.23 10.15 -6.57
C SER A 140 -6.16 9.67 -8.01
N VAL A 141 -6.23 8.35 -8.19
CA VAL A 141 -6.13 7.69 -9.48
C VAL A 141 -7.31 6.75 -9.65
N LYS A 142 -7.96 6.82 -10.81
CA LYS A 142 -8.94 5.83 -11.24
C LYS A 142 -8.55 5.33 -12.62
N ILE A 143 -8.43 4.02 -12.75
CA ILE A 143 -8.16 3.36 -14.03
C ILE A 143 -9.29 2.40 -14.32
N THR A 144 -9.89 2.50 -15.50
CA THR A 144 -10.86 1.49 -15.97
C THR A 144 -10.24 0.72 -17.12
N THR A 145 -10.18 -0.61 -16.95
CA THR A 145 -9.63 -1.56 -17.93
C THR A 145 -10.69 -2.60 -18.25
N GLY A 146 -11.32 -2.47 -19.43
CA GLY A 146 -12.47 -3.31 -19.78
C GLY A 146 -13.58 -3.19 -18.74
N SER A 147 -13.85 -4.27 -18.00
CA SER A 147 -14.82 -4.28 -16.90
C SER A 147 -14.23 -4.06 -15.52
N ALA A 148 -12.92 -3.95 -15.37
CA ALA A 148 -12.30 -3.69 -14.08
C ALA A 148 -12.13 -2.19 -13.83
N THR A 149 -12.28 -1.76 -12.58
CA THR A 149 -11.95 -0.40 -12.15
C THR A 149 -11.05 -0.47 -10.91
N ASP A 150 -9.85 0.09 -11.01
CA ASP A 150 -8.97 0.35 -9.88
C ASP A 150 -9.17 1.78 -9.39
N GLY A 151 -9.34 1.93 -8.08
CA GLY A 151 -9.29 3.23 -7.42
C GLY A 151 -8.15 3.26 -6.42
N VAL A 152 -7.33 4.30 -6.48
CA VAL A 152 -6.20 4.52 -5.57
C VAL A 152 -6.27 5.95 -5.04
N SER A 153 -6.04 6.14 -3.75
CA SER A 153 -5.84 7.45 -3.14
C SER A 153 -4.64 7.40 -2.19
N LEU A 154 -3.70 8.32 -2.35
CA LEU A 154 -2.56 8.52 -1.45
C LEU A 154 -2.68 9.89 -0.79
N ASP A 155 -2.81 9.92 0.52
CA ASP A 155 -2.58 11.11 1.33
C ASP A 155 -1.09 11.17 1.70
N TYR A 156 -0.47 12.33 1.57
CA TYR A 156 0.93 12.53 1.97
C TYR A 156 1.14 13.84 2.73
N GLU A 157 2.13 13.83 3.61
CA GLU A 157 2.55 14.97 4.42
C GLU A 157 4.07 14.89 4.61
N LYS A 158 4.78 15.97 4.30
CA LYS A 158 6.21 16.15 4.57
C LYS A 158 6.37 17.38 5.46
N THR A 159 6.70 17.15 6.73
CA THR A 159 6.84 18.22 7.73
C THR A 159 8.28 18.70 7.88
N SER A 160 9.26 17.92 7.40
CA SER A 160 10.66 18.31 7.36
C SER A 160 11.44 17.47 6.33
N ALA A 161 12.74 17.74 6.18
CA ALA A 161 13.65 16.91 5.39
C ALA A 161 13.77 15.46 5.91
N THR A 162 13.41 15.21 7.17
CA THR A 162 13.57 13.91 7.83
C THR A 162 12.27 13.35 8.41
N ALA A 163 11.12 13.91 8.04
CA ALA A 163 9.82 13.43 8.50
C ALA A 163 8.76 13.58 7.40
N ALA A 164 8.23 12.43 6.97
CA ALA A 164 7.07 12.36 6.10
C ALA A 164 6.15 11.20 6.51
N ARG A 165 4.88 11.34 6.13
CA ARG A 165 3.82 10.35 6.34
C ARG A 165 3.08 10.12 5.04
N MET A 166 2.67 8.88 4.82
CA MET A 166 1.93 8.46 3.64
C MET A 166 0.82 7.50 4.05
N LEU A 167 -0.35 7.67 3.48
CA LEU A 167 -1.48 6.77 3.65
C LEU A 167 -2.12 6.50 2.30
N LEU A 168 -1.89 5.30 1.78
CA LEU A 168 -2.45 4.83 0.54
C LEU A 168 -3.61 3.88 0.82
N ARG A 169 -4.69 4.08 0.07
CA ARG A 169 -5.84 3.19 0.00
C ARG A 169 -6.08 2.79 -1.44
N LYS A 170 -6.38 1.52 -1.68
CA LYS A 170 -6.79 1.03 -3.00
C LYS A 170 -7.91 0.02 -2.88
N ILE A 171 -8.82 0.05 -3.85
CA ILE A 171 -9.86 -0.97 -4.05
C ILE A 171 -9.95 -1.32 -5.53
N ASN A 172 -10.32 -2.56 -5.82
CA ASN A 172 -10.59 -3.02 -7.17
C ASN A 172 -12.02 -3.55 -7.31
N PHE A 173 -12.69 -3.08 -8.36
CA PHE A 173 -13.97 -3.60 -8.83
C PHE A 173 -13.73 -4.46 -10.07
N SER A 174 -14.39 -5.60 -10.17
CA SER A 174 -14.49 -6.39 -11.42
C SER A 174 -15.76 -6.08 -12.22
N SER A 175 -16.37 -4.91 -11.97
CA SER A 175 -17.55 -4.42 -12.69
C SER A 175 -17.33 -3.03 -13.29
N THR A 176 -17.98 -2.77 -14.43
CA THR A 176 -17.81 -1.53 -15.20
C THR A 176 -18.40 -0.33 -14.48
N GLY A 177 -17.72 0.83 -14.59
CA GLY A 177 -18.30 2.14 -14.27
C GLY A 177 -18.48 2.45 -12.79
N GLN A 178 -17.82 1.71 -11.90
CA GLN A 178 -17.86 1.99 -10.47
C GLN A 178 -17.02 3.22 -10.12
N ASP A 179 -17.52 4.04 -9.21
CA ASP A 179 -16.76 5.14 -8.62
C ASP A 179 -16.10 4.67 -7.31
N PRO A 180 -14.77 4.58 -7.26
CA PRO A 180 -14.07 4.12 -6.06
C PRO A 180 -14.06 5.16 -4.93
N PHE A 181 -14.42 6.40 -5.22
CA PHE A 181 -14.19 7.51 -4.32
C PHE A 181 -15.38 7.79 -3.38
N ALA A 182 -15.07 8.35 -2.21
CA ALA A 182 -16.05 8.74 -1.19
C ALA A 182 -17.02 9.80 -1.74
N SER A 183 -16.51 10.77 -2.49
CA SER A 183 -17.31 11.78 -3.19
C SER A 183 -16.52 12.37 -4.37
N ALA A 184 -17.25 13.11 -5.22
CA ALA A 184 -16.69 13.90 -6.32
C ALA A 184 -15.87 15.12 -5.85
N THR A 185 -15.71 15.33 -4.55
CA THR A 185 -14.92 16.44 -3.97
C THR A 185 -13.85 15.97 -3.00
N ASP A 186 -13.89 14.75 -2.48
CA ASP A 186 -12.86 14.24 -1.58
C ASP A 186 -11.88 13.29 -2.30
N PHE A 187 -12.34 12.56 -3.32
CA PHE A 187 -11.50 11.63 -4.11
C PHE A 187 -10.65 10.65 -3.26
N THR A 188 -11.02 10.43 -2.00
CA THR A 188 -10.46 9.37 -1.15
C THR A 188 -11.11 8.07 -1.53
N VAL A 189 -10.34 7.00 -1.66
CA VAL A 189 -10.91 5.65 -1.84
C VAL A 189 -11.78 5.29 -0.65
N ASP A 190 -13.00 4.83 -0.92
CA ASP A 190 -13.99 4.48 0.09
C ASP A 190 -14.13 2.96 0.22
N TYR A 191 -13.63 2.42 1.34
CA TYR A 191 -13.73 0.99 1.63
C TYR A 191 -15.16 0.51 1.88
N ALA A 192 -16.12 1.42 2.13
CA ALA A 192 -17.53 1.06 2.31
C ALA A 192 -18.26 0.73 0.99
N LYS A 193 -17.63 0.99 -0.16
CA LYS A 193 -18.17 0.63 -1.48
C LYS A 193 -18.19 -0.90 -1.67
N SER A 194 -19.01 -1.37 -2.61
CA SER A 194 -19.18 -2.80 -2.93
C SER A 194 -18.10 -3.34 -3.87
N TRP A 195 -16.82 -3.12 -3.53
CA TRP A 195 -15.71 -3.76 -4.24
C TRP A 195 -15.74 -5.29 -4.02
N ASN A 196 -15.18 -6.04 -4.97
CA ASN A 196 -15.34 -7.50 -5.03
C ASN A 196 -14.07 -8.23 -5.46
N ASN A 197 -12.95 -7.53 -5.54
CA ASN A 197 -11.63 -8.10 -5.71
C ASN A 197 -10.75 -7.67 -4.51
N ASN A 198 -9.60 -7.04 -4.71
CA ASN A 198 -8.70 -6.70 -3.60
C ASN A 198 -8.92 -5.29 -3.05
N ALA A 199 -8.73 -5.15 -1.74
CA ALA A 199 -8.50 -3.88 -1.07
C ALA A 199 -7.11 -3.86 -0.44
N ASP A 200 -6.39 -2.77 -0.64
CA ASP A 200 -5.04 -2.55 -0.12
C ASP A 200 -5.02 -1.30 0.75
N HIS A 201 -4.23 -1.37 1.83
CA HIS A 201 -4.00 -0.28 2.76
C HIS A 201 -2.52 -0.21 3.08
N PHE A 202 -1.90 0.95 2.86
CA PHE A 202 -0.51 1.16 3.20
C PHE A 202 -0.34 2.44 4.00
N LEU A 203 0.37 2.33 5.12
CA LEU A 203 0.72 3.44 6.00
C LEU A 203 2.23 3.44 6.19
N ALA A 204 2.84 4.61 6.04
CA ALA A 204 4.24 4.79 6.33
C ALA A 204 4.51 6.09 7.06
N GLU A 205 5.42 6.04 8.03
CA GLU A 205 6.01 7.20 8.69
C GLU A 205 7.52 7.07 8.55
N ILE A 206 8.12 7.92 7.71
CA ILE A 206 9.49 7.72 7.22
C ILE A 206 10.32 8.99 7.34
N ASN A 207 11.64 8.79 7.39
CA ASN A 207 12.63 9.79 7.08
C ASN A 207 12.86 9.81 5.55
N PRO A 208 12.48 10.86 4.81
CA PRO A 208 12.66 10.92 3.36
C PRO A 208 14.11 10.89 2.89
N ALA A 209 15.08 11.17 3.77
CA ALA A 209 16.49 11.20 3.40
C ALA A 209 17.10 9.80 3.27
N ASP A 210 16.62 8.83 4.05
CA ASP A 210 17.19 7.48 4.11
C ASP A 210 16.15 6.35 4.11
N TYR A 211 14.86 6.68 4.05
CA TYR A 211 13.73 5.76 4.07
C TYR A 211 13.72 4.82 5.30
N THR A 212 14.31 5.26 6.41
CA THR A 212 14.07 4.61 7.71
C THR A 212 12.72 5.04 8.26
N GLY A 213 12.09 4.22 9.10
CA GLY A 213 10.79 4.53 9.65
C GLY A 213 9.94 3.32 9.97
N LYS A 214 8.62 3.53 9.94
CA LYS A 214 7.60 2.52 10.20
C LYS A 214 6.76 2.30 8.95
N TYR A 215 6.45 1.03 8.70
CA TYR A 215 5.69 0.58 7.54
C TYR A 215 4.58 -0.36 7.98
N SER A 216 3.41 -0.19 7.43
CA SER A 216 2.28 -1.09 7.61
C SER A 216 1.59 -1.27 6.26
N TYR A 217 1.48 -2.51 5.82
CA TYR A 217 0.69 -2.90 4.66
C TYR A 217 -0.37 -3.91 5.09
N ALA A 218 -1.60 -3.71 4.65
CA ALA A 218 -2.69 -4.61 4.88
C ALA A 218 -3.46 -4.86 3.58
N TRP A 219 -3.80 -6.11 3.33
CA TRP A 219 -4.59 -6.51 2.16
C TRP A 219 -5.77 -7.40 2.57
N GLN A 220 -6.90 -7.24 1.87
CA GLN A 220 -8.11 -8.03 2.04
C GLN A 220 -8.63 -8.54 0.69
N ALA A 221 -8.98 -9.83 0.63
CA ALA A 221 -9.42 -10.53 -0.57
C ALA A 221 -10.95 -10.53 -0.71
N GLY A 222 -11.51 -9.41 -1.14
CA GLY A 222 -12.96 -9.23 -1.28
C GLY A 222 -13.64 -8.76 0.00
N THR A 223 -14.84 -8.20 -0.16
CA THR A 223 -15.66 -7.70 0.95
C THR A 223 -16.19 -8.80 1.87
N GLY A 224 -16.26 -10.04 1.38
CA GLY A 224 -16.67 -11.20 2.17
C GLY A 224 -15.55 -11.78 3.05
N ASP A 225 -14.33 -11.30 2.88
CA ASP A 225 -13.19 -11.72 3.68
C ASP A 225 -13.25 -11.13 5.10
N SER A 226 -13.03 -12.00 6.08
CA SER A 226 -13.22 -11.67 7.50
C SER A 226 -12.07 -10.85 8.11
N HIS A 227 -10.88 -10.86 7.50
CA HIS A 227 -9.68 -10.26 8.07
C HIS A 227 -8.73 -9.73 7.00
N THR A 228 -7.93 -8.73 7.37
CA THR A 228 -6.77 -8.32 6.56
C THR A 228 -5.56 -9.22 6.84
N ARG A 229 -4.72 -9.45 5.83
CA ARG A 229 -3.33 -9.94 5.99
C ARG A 229 -2.45 -8.72 6.19
N VAL A 230 -1.69 -8.66 7.27
CA VAL A 230 -1.00 -7.45 7.70
C VAL A 230 0.49 -7.70 7.85
N PHE A 231 1.29 -6.92 7.14
CA PHE A 231 2.74 -6.81 7.32
C PHE A 231 3.06 -5.49 8.02
N ASN A 232 3.85 -5.55 9.07
CA ASN A 232 4.28 -4.37 9.83
C ASN A 232 5.80 -4.41 9.97
N ALA A 233 6.49 -3.29 9.78
CA ALA A 233 7.94 -3.23 9.92
C ALA A 233 8.41 -1.91 10.54
N THR A 234 9.48 -1.99 11.32
CA THR A 234 10.28 -0.82 11.71
C THR A 234 11.68 -0.97 11.15
N VAL A 235 12.24 0.12 10.65
CA VAL A 235 13.59 0.18 10.08
C VAL A 235 14.27 1.41 10.64
N ALA A 236 15.51 1.26 11.10
CA ALA A 236 16.32 2.36 11.62
C ALA A 236 17.79 2.17 11.20
N THR A 237 18.49 3.29 11.04
CA THR A 237 19.94 3.29 10.81
C THR A 237 20.64 3.69 12.10
N ALA A 238 21.52 2.81 12.59
CA ALA A 238 22.36 3.06 13.75
C ALA A 238 23.78 2.56 13.45
N SER A 239 24.79 3.37 13.79
CA SER A 239 26.21 3.01 13.62
C SER A 239 26.59 2.54 12.20
N GLY A 240 25.94 3.11 11.17
CA GLY A 240 26.19 2.79 9.76
C GLY A 240 25.51 1.51 9.25
N ALA A 241 24.70 0.83 10.08
CA ALA A 241 23.90 -0.32 9.68
C ALA A 241 22.40 0.03 9.73
N THR A 242 21.69 -0.28 8.64
CA THR A 242 20.23 -0.18 8.58
C THR A 242 19.63 -1.53 8.97
N THR A 243 18.92 -1.57 10.08
CA THR A 243 18.33 -2.78 10.65
C THR A 243 16.85 -2.55 10.96
N GLY A 244 16.12 -3.63 11.22
CA GLY A 244 14.70 -3.53 11.50
C GLY A 244 14.12 -4.81 12.09
N THR A 245 12.83 -4.74 12.38
CA THR A 245 12.01 -5.89 12.75
C THR A 245 10.72 -5.84 11.96
N ALA A 246 10.40 -6.94 11.28
CA ALA A 246 9.20 -7.14 10.50
C ALA A 246 8.30 -8.19 11.16
N PHE A 247 6.99 -8.00 11.01
CA PHE A 247 5.95 -8.84 11.59
C PHE A 247 4.90 -9.17 10.54
N PHE A 248 4.26 -10.32 10.73
CA PHE A 248 3.06 -10.69 10.01
C PHE A 248 1.98 -11.22 10.95
N GLY A 249 0.73 -10.88 10.65
CA GLY A 249 -0.44 -11.48 11.24
C GLY A 249 -1.71 -11.03 10.53
N PHE A 250 -2.84 -11.21 11.19
CA PHE A 250 -4.15 -10.84 10.70
C PHE A 250 -4.72 -9.67 11.48
N GLY A 251 -5.38 -8.76 10.78
CA GLY A 251 -6.00 -7.56 11.33
C GLY A 251 -7.51 -7.50 11.08
N PRO A 252 -8.18 -6.44 11.54
CA PRO A 252 -9.58 -6.19 11.21
C PRO A 252 -9.77 -6.03 9.69
N THR A 253 -11.02 -6.06 9.24
CA THR A 253 -11.34 -5.75 7.85
C THR A 253 -11.00 -4.29 7.52
N VAL A 254 -10.75 -3.98 6.25
CA VAL A 254 -10.43 -2.60 5.83
C VAL A 254 -11.54 -1.60 6.12
N GLN A 255 -12.79 -2.06 6.23
CA GLN A 255 -13.96 -1.26 6.59
C GLN A 255 -14.00 -0.88 8.07
N THR A 256 -13.42 -1.71 8.94
CA THR A 256 -13.47 -1.52 10.40
C THR A 256 -12.19 -0.89 10.95
N GLY A 257 -11.05 -1.17 10.32
CA GLY A 257 -9.76 -0.56 10.62
C GLY A 257 -8.62 -1.41 10.08
N ALA A 258 -7.85 -0.87 9.12
CA ALA A 258 -6.75 -1.59 8.50
C ALA A 258 -5.38 -1.29 9.16
N GLY A 259 -4.42 -2.19 8.96
CA GLY A 259 -3.00 -1.98 9.23
C GLY A 259 -2.50 -2.48 10.58
N ALA A 260 -3.38 -2.67 11.57
CA ALA A 260 -2.99 -3.22 12.87
C ALA A 260 -3.09 -4.75 12.87
N ILE A 261 -2.11 -5.42 13.46
CA ILE A 261 -2.17 -6.87 13.69
C ILE A 261 -2.99 -7.13 14.97
N SER A 262 -4.05 -7.93 14.85
CA SER A 262 -4.89 -8.40 15.96
C SER A 262 -4.45 -9.76 16.50
N GLY A 263 -3.65 -10.51 15.73
CA GLY A 263 -3.16 -11.83 16.12
C GLY A 263 -2.79 -12.68 14.91
N MET A 264 -2.57 -13.97 15.13
CA MET A 264 -2.30 -14.95 14.06
C MET A 264 -3.52 -15.84 13.87
N ILE A 265 -3.89 -16.11 12.62
CA ILE A 265 -4.88 -17.13 12.28
C ILE A 265 -4.12 -18.30 11.66
N CYS A 266 -4.02 -19.40 12.41
CA CYS A 266 -3.26 -20.58 11.99
C CYS A 266 -4.13 -21.56 11.19
N ALA A 267 -5.44 -21.61 11.46
CA ALA A 267 -6.38 -22.49 10.76
C ALA A 267 -7.17 -21.79 9.63
N TRP A 268 -6.56 -20.85 8.89
CA TRP A 268 -7.22 -20.08 7.82
C TRP A 268 -7.90 -21.00 6.78
N THR A 269 -7.15 -21.98 6.27
CA THR A 269 -7.71 -23.08 5.46
C THR A 269 -7.37 -24.45 6.05
N GLY A 270 -7.08 -24.47 7.35
CA GLY A 270 -6.78 -25.69 8.08
C GLY A 270 -8.03 -26.56 8.29
N PRO A 271 -7.88 -27.78 8.82
CA PRO A 271 -8.98 -28.72 9.05
C PRO A 271 -10.15 -28.14 9.85
N ASP A 272 -9.86 -27.17 10.73
CA ASP A 272 -10.84 -26.52 11.60
C ASP A 272 -11.50 -25.29 10.96
N SER A 273 -10.92 -24.74 9.88
CA SER A 273 -11.37 -23.51 9.22
C SER A 273 -11.69 -22.37 10.20
N ASN A 274 -10.91 -22.23 11.27
CA ASN A 274 -11.16 -21.29 12.35
C ASN A 274 -10.41 -19.97 12.08
N HIS A 275 -11.16 -18.88 11.92
CA HIS A 275 -10.62 -17.55 11.65
C HIS A 275 -10.47 -16.69 12.91
N THR A 276 -10.47 -17.30 14.10
CA THR A 276 -10.26 -16.59 15.37
C THR A 276 -8.76 -16.32 15.55
N PRO A 277 -8.31 -15.06 15.65
CA PRO A 277 -6.91 -14.76 15.88
C PRO A 277 -6.47 -15.21 17.29
N VAL A 278 -5.33 -15.88 17.38
CA VAL A 278 -4.61 -16.08 18.65
C VAL A 278 -3.65 -14.94 18.91
N SER A 279 -3.31 -14.66 20.18
CA SER A 279 -2.41 -13.55 20.58
C SER A 279 -0.92 -13.80 20.29
N LYS A 280 -0.62 -14.25 19.06
CA LYS A 280 0.71 -14.54 18.53
C LYS A 280 0.90 -13.85 17.18
N VAL A 281 2.13 -13.73 16.71
CA VAL A 281 2.50 -13.16 15.40
C VAL A 281 3.77 -13.82 14.86
N GLN A 282 3.97 -13.75 13.54
CA GLN A 282 5.27 -14.06 12.97
C GLN A 282 6.21 -12.84 13.09
N ARG A 283 7.52 -13.08 13.25
CA ARG A 283 8.54 -12.03 13.39
C ARG A 283 9.83 -12.41 12.64
N GLN A 284 10.45 -11.44 12.00
CA GLN A 284 11.82 -11.51 11.49
C GLN A 284 12.59 -10.24 11.85
N ASP A 285 13.78 -10.40 12.43
CA ASP A 285 14.75 -9.31 12.52
C ASP A 285 15.51 -9.22 11.19
N ILE A 286 15.72 -8.01 10.67
CA ILE A 286 16.24 -7.77 9.32
C ILE A 286 17.40 -6.77 9.31
N VAL A 287 18.31 -6.91 8.34
CA VAL A 287 19.43 -6.00 8.08
C VAL A 287 19.58 -5.73 6.60
N LEU A 288 19.78 -4.47 6.23
CA LEU A 288 20.05 -4.07 4.86
C LEU A 288 21.47 -4.50 4.46
N THR A 289 21.57 -5.43 3.53
CA THR A 289 22.82 -5.93 2.96
C THR A 289 22.71 -5.95 1.45
N ALA A 290 23.64 -5.28 0.75
CA ALA A 290 23.67 -5.24 -0.72
C ALA A 290 22.33 -4.82 -1.38
N GLY A 291 21.61 -3.88 -0.76
CA GLY A 291 20.35 -3.34 -1.28
C GLY A 291 19.11 -4.20 -1.01
N LYS A 292 19.24 -5.28 -0.24
CA LYS A 292 18.12 -6.13 0.21
C LYS A 292 18.12 -6.28 1.73
N PHE A 293 16.94 -6.41 2.34
CA PHE A 293 16.85 -6.74 3.76
C PHE A 293 16.98 -8.24 3.95
N ALA A 294 18.12 -8.71 4.46
CA ALA A 294 18.33 -10.11 4.83
C ALA A 294 17.91 -10.37 6.28
N VAL A 295 17.66 -11.62 6.66
CA VAL A 295 17.39 -11.99 8.06
C VAL A 295 18.64 -11.78 8.91
N SER A 296 18.52 -11.08 10.04
CA SER A 296 19.59 -10.88 11.01
C SER A 296 19.18 -11.36 12.40
N GLY A 297 19.48 -12.62 12.70
CA GLY A 297 19.24 -13.21 14.01
C GLY A 297 17.87 -13.87 14.12
N THR A 298 16.89 -13.21 14.75
CA THR A 298 15.60 -13.85 15.10
C THR A 298 14.73 -14.09 13.87
N SER A 299 14.27 -15.33 13.69
CA SER A 299 13.26 -15.71 12.71
C SER A 299 12.23 -16.65 13.37
N LYS A 300 11.01 -16.14 13.54
CA LYS A 300 9.89 -16.74 14.29
C LYS A 300 8.68 -16.84 13.37
N THR A 301 8.60 -17.92 12.59
CA THR A 301 7.68 -18.05 11.45
C THR A 301 6.92 -19.39 11.40
N VAL A 302 7.32 -20.36 12.22
CA VAL A 302 6.77 -21.71 12.31
C VAL A 302 5.51 -21.70 13.17
N PHE A 303 4.43 -22.27 12.63
CA PHE A 303 3.19 -22.56 13.32
C PHE A 303 2.54 -23.80 12.70
N ASP A 304 1.71 -24.49 13.47
CA ASP A 304 0.89 -25.59 12.97
C ASP A 304 -0.51 -25.08 12.58
N PRO A 305 -1.11 -25.54 11.47
CA PRO A 305 -2.37 -24.98 10.98
C PRO A 305 -3.62 -25.58 11.61
N VAL A 306 -3.67 -25.42 12.93
CA VAL A 306 -4.78 -25.74 13.83
C VAL A 306 -5.17 -24.48 14.60
N ALA A 307 -6.32 -24.51 15.26
CA ALA A 307 -6.91 -23.31 15.88
C ALA A 307 -6.00 -22.59 16.88
N ASP A 308 -5.13 -23.30 17.61
CA ASP A 308 -4.24 -22.76 18.65
C ASP A 308 -2.78 -22.58 18.20
N CYS A 309 -2.50 -22.93 16.94
CA CYS A 309 -1.18 -22.98 16.30
C CYS A 309 -0.23 -24.13 16.74
N GLU A 310 -0.70 -25.07 17.59
CA GLU A 310 0.09 -26.18 18.15
C GLU A 310 -0.58 -27.53 17.88
N ALA A 311 -0.11 -28.30 16.90
CA ALA A 311 -0.67 -29.61 16.65
C ALA A 311 -0.03 -30.67 17.56
N ALA A 312 -0.87 -31.52 18.15
CA ALA A 312 -0.44 -32.65 18.96
C ALA A 312 0.20 -33.81 18.14
N GLY A 313 0.30 -33.71 16.82
CA GLY A 313 0.77 -34.77 15.93
C GLY A 313 1.23 -34.25 14.56
N ALA A 314 2.06 -35.03 13.88
CA ALA A 314 2.67 -34.61 12.62
C ALA A 314 1.65 -34.41 11.50
N MET A 315 1.85 -33.35 10.73
CA MET A 315 1.04 -32.94 9.59
C MET A 315 1.95 -32.68 8.37
N SER A 316 1.38 -32.71 7.17
CA SER A 316 2.15 -32.46 5.95
C SER A 316 1.33 -31.61 5.02
N MET A 317 1.89 -30.48 4.60
CA MET A 317 1.19 -29.52 3.77
C MET A 317 2.02 -29.15 2.56
N ASN A 318 1.38 -29.18 1.40
CA ASN A 318 2.01 -28.89 0.12
C ASN A 318 1.52 -27.56 -0.43
N TRP A 319 2.43 -26.89 -1.13
CA TRP A 319 2.15 -25.65 -1.84
C TRP A 319 1.99 -25.93 -3.33
N ASN A 320 0.97 -25.34 -3.97
CA ASN A 320 0.64 -25.64 -5.37
C ASN A 320 1.36 -24.74 -6.40
N SER A 321 2.32 -23.90 -5.99
CA SER A 321 3.01 -22.94 -6.89
C SER A 321 4.55 -23.03 -6.91
N GLY A 322 5.14 -24.21 -6.70
CA GLY A 322 6.58 -24.44 -6.90
C GLY A 322 7.49 -24.04 -5.73
N ALA A 323 6.93 -23.66 -4.57
CA ALA A 323 7.65 -23.57 -3.31
C ALA A 323 7.96 -24.97 -2.75
N SER A 324 8.95 -25.05 -1.86
CA SER A 324 9.31 -26.30 -1.19
C SER A 324 8.15 -26.83 -0.33
N THR A 325 7.92 -28.15 -0.33
CA THR A 325 7.00 -28.78 0.63
C THR A 325 7.49 -28.50 2.04
N ARG A 326 6.71 -27.73 2.82
CA ARG A 326 6.95 -27.59 4.25
C ARG A 326 6.21 -28.71 4.96
N ALA A 327 6.94 -29.76 5.30
CA ALA A 327 6.41 -30.77 6.20
C ALA A 327 6.16 -30.10 7.56
N ALA A 328 4.89 -29.90 7.92
CA ALA A 328 4.50 -29.46 9.25
C ALA A 328 4.57 -30.67 10.20
N SER A 329 5.76 -31.21 10.48
CA SER A 329 5.90 -32.11 11.64
C SER A 329 5.25 -31.44 12.85
N SER A 330 4.71 -32.17 13.83
CA SER A 330 4.21 -31.55 15.08
C SER A 330 5.34 -30.74 15.66
N THR A 331 5.35 -29.46 15.35
CA THR A 331 6.42 -28.56 15.70
C THR A 331 5.82 -27.67 16.73
N THR A 332 6.50 -27.56 17.87
CA THR A 332 6.23 -26.43 18.73
C THR A 332 6.36 -25.19 17.87
N GLU A 333 5.29 -24.41 17.82
CA GLU A 333 5.28 -23.13 17.17
C GLU A 333 6.46 -22.31 17.68
N ASN A 334 6.93 -21.39 16.85
CA ASN A 334 7.93 -20.45 17.31
C ASN A 334 7.47 -19.01 17.08
N LEU A 335 6.17 -18.77 17.18
CA LEU A 335 5.60 -17.44 17.03
C LEU A 335 6.00 -16.52 18.20
N GLU A 336 6.02 -15.22 17.92
CA GLU A 336 6.21 -14.17 18.93
C GLU A 336 4.87 -13.83 19.60
N LEU A 337 4.88 -13.38 20.85
CA LEU A 337 3.67 -12.86 21.48
C LEU A 337 3.22 -11.56 20.79
N LEU A 338 1.91 -11.37 20.65
CA LEU A 338 1.34 -10.15 20.03
C LEU A 338 1.82 -8.85 20.68
N THR A 339 2.15 -8.89 21.98
CA THR A 339 2.71 -7.74 22.71
C THR A 339 4.00 -7.21 22.09
N ALA A 340 4.75 -8.00 21.31
CA ALA A 340 5.95 -7.55 20.60
C ALA A 340 5.66 -6.56 19.46
N VAL A 341 4.42 -6.49 18.97
CA VAL A 341 4.00 -5.54 17.92
C VAL A 341 3.78 -4.13 18.49
N SER A 342 3.76 -3.97 19.82
CA SER A 342 3.41 -2.71 20.51
C SER A 342 4.48 -1.62 20.41
N ALA A 343 4.70 -1.12 19.19
CA ALA A 343 5.42 0.11 18.82
C ALA A 343 5.44 0.34 17.28
N VAL A 344 5.00 -0.65 16.48
CA VAL A 344 5.25 -0.72 15.02
C VAL A 344 4.21 0.05 14.19
N PHE A 345 3.15 0.56 14.81
CA PHE A 345 2.17 1.38 14.11
C PHE A 345 2.68 2.82 13.92
N GLY A 346 2.63 3.31 12.68
CA GLY A 346 2.90 4.71 12.33
C GLY A 346 1.71 5.61 12.67
N SER A 347 1.96 6.92 12.73
CA SER A 347 0.89 7.91 12.80
C SER A 347 0.32 8.20 11.40
N GLN A 348 -1.00 8.33 11.27
CA GLN A 348 -1.63 8.72 10.01
C GLN A 348 -1.23 10.16 9.63
N PRO A 349 -1.06 10.49 8.34
CA PRO A 349 -0.85 11.87 7.91
C PRO A 349 -2.07 12.73 8.24
N THR A 350 -1.82 14.01 8.54
CA THR A 350 -2.88 15.02 8.65
C THR A 350 -3.33 15.43 7.24
N ALA A 351 -4.10 14.59 6.57
CA ALA A 351 -4.57 14.86 5.22
C ALA A 351 -5.39 16.17 5.17
N PRO A 352 -5.31 16.98 4.08
CA PRO A 352 -6.23 18.08 3.89
C PRO A 352 -7.67 17.57 3.86
N ALA A 353 -8.54 18.09 4.73
CA ALA A 353 -9.97 17.81 4.64
C ALA A 353 -10.50 18.37 3.31
N ASN A 354 -11.15 17.50 2.52
CA ASN A 354 -11.72 17.76 1.19
C ASN A 354 -10.67 18.05 0.11
N VAL A 355 -10.75 17.36 -1.03
CA VAL A 355 -9.91 17.64 -2.21
C VAL A 355 -10.39 18.90 -2.92
N ASP A 356 -11.69 19.17 -2.91
CA ASP A 356 -12.34 20.33 -3.47
C ASP A 356 -13.22 20.99 -2.41
N LEU A 357 -12.98 22.28 -2.16
CA LEU A 357 -13.89 23.15 -1.42
C LEU A 357 -14.86 23.79 -2.42
#